data_AF-A0A4Q6B6Y9-F1
#
_entry.id   AF-A0A4Q6B6Y9-F1
#
_cell.length_a   1.000
_cell.length_b   1.000
_cell.length_c   1.000
_cell.angle_alpha   90.00
_cell.angle_beta   90.00
_cell.angle_gamma   90.00
#
_symmetry.space_group_name_H-M   'P 1'
#
loop_
_entity.id
_entity.type
_entity.pdbx_description
1 polymer ?
#
loop_
_entity_poly.entity_id
_entity_poly.type
_entity_poly.pdbx_seq_one_letter_code
_entity_poly.pdbx_strand_id
1 'polypeptide(L)'
;MRRPGLIRWNFFGYLGFAVALTLAYIFFGLDGHVKNLVQQKLSALHGADVHISKAAFRFNGPRIELDRLEFHDPSRVGRVQFTVDRVQLDLEWAALLRNRLVVTDSSATGVHLNSLQPPEPAVNEGQSLIPKQSSQTLAYASDFLSNPTRTELPAEEAWAAVPSVQAKNGLSSEFQNEVSGWKKALDALIQENHEQTEAIRNTVNQASEKDADAHVKIMIGQLEKSRLELEQLETQVKAEGNTLLAKIQTLVELQPHDVTVIRQNVKLPNLEFKNIEAEVGAPELRPALSFVDHFYFKLLPWLEKKEQVLQSSYGRDQGTEFFFTGRYLPPRLWVKKLEISSKETPDGSLGDVSGRVTDLSSEPNHYAAQLSLQASFKKAEVSNLQLESQIDHRNNQVDDRLQLNIASYPVRDLDFVKTPSLRMGIAQADANLNLEYLAQKDAVIINVSSTLDKVMYRVDTESEALKKVFDESLAPLTSVKMDANAQGKLPAPHWNFTSNLSDRLKTSLQQVLGQEYDEFNGRIKERAYQRVVEARKSLETSLVTESEAIQLRIAEEKEKLKGLTAEYKASKKIN
;
A
#
# COMPACT_ATOMS: atom_id res chain seq x y z
N MET A 1 41.27 85.65 -19.69
CA MET A 1 40.74 84.26 -19.56
C MET A 1 41.42 83.59 -18.37
N ARG A 2 40.72 83.42 -17.24
CA ARG A 2 41.26 82.74 -16.05
C ARG A 2 41.18 81.23 -16.28
N ARG A 3 42.33 80.54 -16.28
CA ARG A 3 42.38 79.09 -16.37
C ARG A 3 41.65 78.50 -15.15
N PRO A 4 40.65 77.63 -15.32
CA PRO A 4 40.03 76.97 -14.19
C PRO A 4 41.10 76.13 -13.47
N GLY A 5 41.28 76.39 -12.18
CA GLY A 5 42.22 75.64 -11.35
C GLY A 5 41.87 74.15 -11.35
N LEU A 6 42.90 73.31 -11.30
CA LEU A 6 42.85 71.85 -11.41
C LEU A 6 41.97 71.19 -10.31
N ILE A 7 41.70 71.91 -9.21
CA ILE A 7 40.90 71.43 -8.09
C ILE A 7 39.52 72.09 -8.14
N ARG A 8 38.51 71.32 -8.55
CA ARG A 8 37.11 71.72 -8.50
C ARG A 8 36.65 71.67 -7.04
N TRP A 9 36.64 72.80 -6.33
CA TRP A 9 36.18 72.89 -4.94
C TRP A 9 34.80 72.27 -4.69
N ASN A 10 33.93 72.26 -5.71
CA ASN A 10 32.64 71.58 -5.67
C ASN A 10 32.76 70.07 -5.40
N PHE A 11 33.87 69.42 -5.78
CA PHE A 11 34.13 68.01 -5.50
C PHE A 11 34.15 67.70 -4.00
N PHE A 12 34.78 68.55 -3.18
CA PHE A 12 34.79 68.35 -1.72
C PHE A 12 33.41 68.53 -1.11
N GLY A 13 32.60 69.45 -1.65
CA GLY A 13 31.19 69.59 -1.28
C GLY A 13 30.37 68.34 -1.58
N TYR A 14 30.49 67.80 -2.80
CA TYR A 14 29.81 66.56 -3.18
C TYR A 14 30.32 65.34 -2.39
N LEU A 15 31.62 65.25 -2.14
CA LEU A 15 32.22 64.19 -1.35
C LEU A 15 31.74 64.25 0.10
N GLY A 16 31.76 65.43 0.72
CA GLY A 16 31.25 65.62 2.08
C GLY A 16 29.78 65.27 2.21
N PHE A 17 28.96 65.69 1.23
CA PHE A 17 27.54 65.31 1.16
C PHE A 17 27.34 63.80 1.00
N ALA A 18 28.10 63.16 0.11
CA ALA A 18 28.04 61.70 -0.09
C ALA A 18 28.43 60.94 1.18
N VAL A 19 29.52 61.34 1.85
CA VAL A 19 29.94 60.75 3.13
C VAL A 19 28.88 60.96 4.22
N ALA A 20 28.31 62.16 4.34
CA ALA A 20 27.25 62.44 5.29
C ALA A 20 26.00 61.58 5.03
N LEU A 21 25.61 61.39 3.76
CA LEU A 21 24.49 60.55 3.36
C LEU A 21 24.79 59.06 3.65
N THR A 22 26.00 58.59 3.36
CA THR A 22 26.44 57.23 3.71
C THR A 22 26.42 57.00 5.22
N LEU A 23 26.92 57.95 6.01
CA LEU A 23 26.88 57.87 7.48
C LEU A 23 25.43 57.90 7.98
N ALA A 24 24.59 58.79 7.48
CA ALA A 24 23.16 58.81 7.82
C ALA A 24 22.48 57.48 7.49
N TYR A 25 22.75 56.89 6.32
CA TYR A 25 22.25 55.57 5.98
C TYR A 25 22.76 54.48 6.94
N ILE A 26 24.05 54.50 7.29
CA ILE A 26 24.64 53.56 8.24
C ILE A 26 23.95 53.65 9.61
N PHE A 27 23.67 54.85 10.11
CA PHE A 27 23.07 55.04 11.42
C PHE A 27 21.56 54.79 11.47
N PHE A 28 20.81 55.07 10.39
CA PHE A 28 19.35 55.02 10.40
C PHE A 28 18.75 53.88 9.58
N GLY A 29 19.40 53.44 8.50
CA GLY A 29 18.83 52.50 7.53
C GLY A 29 19.42 51.08 7.57
N LEU A 30 20.71 50.96 7.90
CA LEU A 30 21.43 49.68 7.76
C LEU A 30 20.82 48.56 8.60
N ASP A 31 20.50 48.83 9.87
CA ASP A 31 19.93 47.83 10.79
C ASP A 31 18.60 47.25 10.26
N GLY A 32 17.73 48.11 9.72
CA GLY A 32 16.46 47.69 9.12
C GLY A 32 16.66 46.85 7.86
N HIS A 33 17.64 47.21 7.02
CA HIS A 33 17.99 46.43 5.83
C HIS A 33 18.59 45.07 6.18
N VAL A 34 19.50 45.02 7.17
CA VAL A 34 20.07 43.76 7.68
C VAL A 34 18.97 42.86 8.24
N LYS A 35 18.07 43.40 9.07
CA LYS A 35 16.89 42.68 9.57
C LYS A 35 16.10 42.05 8.43
N ASN A 36 15.66 42.86 7.46
CA ASN A 36 14.82 42.39 6.35
C ASN A 36 15.53 41.34 5.49
N LEU A 37 16.82 41.54 5.21
CA LEU A 37 17.61 40.61 4.41
C LEU A 37 17.78 39.26 5.13
N VAL A 38 18.17 39.29 6.41
CA VAL A 38 18.35 38.07 7.20
C VAL A 38 17.01 37.35 7.35
N GLN A 39 15.93 38.08 7.64
CA GLN A 39 14.59 37.52 7.77
C GLN A 39 14.15 36.82 6.48
N GLN A 40 14.28 37.46 5.31
CA GLN A 40 13.93 36.86 4.02
C GLN A 40 14.75 35.60 3.72
N LYS A 41 16.05 35.62 4.01
CA LYS A 41 16.94 34.47 3.75
C LYS A 41 16.64 33.30 4.70
N LEU A 42 16.41 33.58 5.97
CA LEU A 42 16.02 32.57 6.95
C LEU A 42 14.64 31.99 6.64
N SER A 43 13.66 32.83 6.28
CA SER A 43 12.33 32.33 5.86
C SER A 43 12.41 31.43 4.63
N ALA A 44 13.22 31.80 3.64
CA ALA A 44 13.41 30.99 2.44
C ALA A 44 14.11 29.64 2.73
N LEU A 45 15.04 29.61 3.69
CA LEU A 45 15.73 28.38 4.11
C LEU A 45 14.81 27.47 4.94
N HIS A 46 14.07 28.07 5.87
CA HIS A 46 13.13 27.38 6.76
C HIS A 46 11.89 26.88 6.02
N GLY A 47 11.48 27.60 4.97
CA GLY A 47 10.24 27.32 4.22
C GLY A 47 8.98 27.85 4.89
N ALA A 48 9.12 28.66 5.94
CA ALA A 48 8.05 29.38 6.62
C ALA A 48 8.55 30.73 7.13
N ASP A 49 7.65 31.55 7.63
CA ASP A 49 8.02 32.86 8.16
C ASP A 49 8.96 32.73 9.36
N VAL A 50 10.07 33.46 9.31
CA VAL A 50 10.93 33.72 10.45
C VAL A 50 10.69 35.16 10.85
N HIS A 51 10.46 35.42 12.13
CA HIS A 51 10.34 36.77 12.65
C HIS A 51 11.60 37.14 13.44
N ILE A 52 12.13 38.34 13.20
CA ILE A 52 13.27 38.90 13.95
C ILE A 52 12.79 40.17 14.62
N SER A 53 12.86 40.25 15.94
CA SER A 53 12.40 41.45 16.64
C SER A 53 13.29 42.64 16.33
N LYS A 54 14.61 42.50 16.53
CA LYS A 54 15.61 43.55 16.29
C LYS A 54 16.87 42.96 15.66
N ALA A 55 17.49 43.71 14.76
CA ALA A 55 18.84 43.44 14.28
C ALA A 55 19.69 44.69 14.49
N ALA A 56 20.96 44.51 14.86
CA ALA A 56 21.94 45.59 14.98
C ALA A 56 23.25 45.17 14.31
N PHE A 57 23.80 46.06 13.48
CA PHE A 57 25.11 45.87 12.86
C PHE A 57 26.15 46.81 13.49
N ARG A 58 27.26 46.25 13.99
CA ARG A 58 28.39 47.03 14.52
C ARG A 58 29.54 46.99 13.54
N PHE A 59 30.12 48.15 13.22
CA PHE A 59 31.23 48.26 12.27
C PHE A 59 32.62 47.97 12.89
N ASN A 60 32.82 48.34 14.15
CA ASN A 60 34.09 48.14 14.85
C ASN A 60 34.21 46.68 15.31
N GLY A 61 34.84 45.85 14.47
CA GLY A 61 34.64 44.40 14.47
C GLY A 61 33.26 44.10 13.88
N PRO A 62 33.14 43.70 12.60
CA PRO A 62 31.85 43.61 11.94
C PRO A 62 31.04 42.53 12.62
N ARG A 63 29.98 42.94 13.32
CA ARG A 63 29.15 42.05 14.14
C ARG A 63 27.69 42.26 13.83
N ILE A 64 26.96 41.16 13.70
CA ILE A 64 25.48 41.18 13.64
C ILE A 64 24.96 40.63 14.97
N GLU A 65 24.09 41.41 15.62
CA GLU A 65 23.32 40.99 16.78
C GLU A 65 21.85 40.91 16.38
N LEU A 66 21.23 39.75 16.56
CA LEU A 66 19.82 39.52 16.30
C LEU A 66 19.15 39.20 17.64
N ASP A 67 18.12 39.96 17.99
CA ASP A 67 17.32 39.72 19.18
C ASP A 67 15.97 39.10 18.78
N ARG A 68 15.60 38.05 19.52
CA ARG A 68 14.37 37.25 19.44
C ARG A 68 14.04 36.83 17.99
N LEU A 69 14.58 35.68 17.62
CA LEU A 69 14.28 34.98 16.38
C LEU A 69 13.19 33.96 16.65
N GLU A 70 12.06 34.05 15.94
CA GLU A 70 10.94 33.14 16.05
C GLU A 70 10.79 32.38 14.73
N PHE A 71 10.84 31.05 14.80
CA PHE A 71 10.66 30.18 13.64
C PHE A 71 9.24 29.65 13.65
N HIS A 72 8.45 29.99 12.64
CA HIS A 72 7.05 29.57 12.55
C HIS A 72 6.91 28.19 11.90
N ASP A 73 5.80 27.53 12.17
CA ASP A 73 5.46 26.22 11.60
C ASP A 73 5.06 26.35 10.12
N PRO A 74 5.79 25.70 9.18
CA PRO A 74 5.40 25.64 7.78
C PRO A 74 4.01 25.05 7.52
N SER A 75 3.54 24.15 8.40
CA SER A 75 2.25 23.48 8.26
C SER A 75 1.08 24.24 8.91
N ARG A 76 1.37 25.19 9.83
CA ARG A 76 0.35 25.92 10.58
C ARG A 76 0.70 27.41 10.69
N VAL A 77 0.01 28.22 9.90
CA VAL A 77 0.17 29.68 9.86
C VAL A 77 0.06 30.27 11.27
N GLY A 78 1.04 31.09 11.66
CA GLY A 78 1.04 31.84 12.92
C GLY A 78 1.50 31.07 14.17
N ARG A 79 1.75 29.76 14.09
CA ARG A 79 2.29 28.99 15.22
C ARG A 79 3.81 29.08 15.25
N VAL A 80 4.40 29.46 16.39
CA VAL A 80 5.86 29.43 16.59
C VAL A 80 6.30 28.04 17.05
N GLN A 81 7.28 27.45 16.38
CA GLN A 81 7.86 26.14 16.73
C GLN A 81 8.97 26.26 17.76
N PHE A 82 9.93 27.13 17.50
CA PHE A 82 11.03 27.41 18.42
C PHE A 82 11.47 28.87 18.34
N THR A 83 12.06 29.36 19.43
CA THR A 83 12.51 30.74 19.57
C THR A 83 13.96 30.76 20.06
N VAL A 84 14.74 31.71 19.57
CA VAL A 84 16.10 31.99 20.03
C VAL A 84 16.17 33.44 20.49
N ASP A 85 16.47 33.68 21.76
CA ASP A 85 16.46 35.03 22.35
C ASP A 85 17.53 35.95 21.76
N ARG A 86 18.73 35.43 21.53
CA ARG A 86 19.81 36.24 20.98
C ARG A 86 20.77 35.41 20.14
N VAL A 87 21.09 35.91 18.95
CA VAL A 87 22.15 35.39 18.08
C VAL A 87 23.17 36.48 17.84
N GLN A 88 24.44 36.17 18.04
CA GLN A 88 25.58 37.06 17.74
C GLN A 88 26.48 36.39 16.72
N LEU A 89 26.86 37.13 15.68
CA LEU A 89 27.73 36.68 14.59
C LEU A 89 28.90 37.66 14.45
N ASP A 90 30.12 37.21 14.73
CA ASP A 90 31.36 37.95 14.46
C ASP A 90 31.83 37.63 13.04
N LEU A 91 31.88 38.65 12.19
CA LEU A 91 32.18 38.54 10.77
C LEU A 91 33.64 38.94 10.48
N GLU A 92 34.12 38.57 9.29
CA GLU A 92 35.44 38.99 8.80
C GLU A 92 35.29 40.08 7.71
N TRP A 93 35.80 41.30 7.98
CA TRP A 93 35.73 42.42 7.01
C TRP A 93 36.36 42.07 5.66
N ALA A 94 37.52 41.43 5.67
CA ALA A 94 38.24 41.06 4.44
C ALA A 94 37.42 40.09 3.56
N ALA A 95 36.62 39.22 4.18
CA ALA A 95 35.71 38.32 3.48
C ALA A 95 34.47 39.07 2.96
N LEU A 96 33.84 39.91 3.79
CA LEU A 96 32.65 40.68 3.42
C LEU A 96 32.91 41.60 2.21
N LEU A 97 34.04 42.28 2.18
CA LEU A 97 34.46 43.13 1.06
C LEU A 97 34.69 42.33 -0.24
N ARG A 98 34.85 41.02 -0.15
CA ARG A 98 34.98 40.08 -1.27
C ARG A 98 33.68 39.34 -1.57
N ASN A 99 32.54 39.80 -1.03
CA ASN A 99 31.24 39.15 -1.17
C ASN A 99 31.21 37.70 -0.62
N ARG A 100 31.96 37.46 0.46
CA ARG A 100 32.03 36.18 1.18
C ARG A 100 31.57 36.41 2.62
N LEU A 101 30.77 35.49 3.17
CA LEU A 101 30.30 35.55 4.55
C LEU A 101 31.11 34.57 5.41
N VAL A 102 32.13 35.10 6.09
CA VAL A 102 32.92 34.32 7.06
C VAL A 102 32.55 34.78 8.45
N VAL A 103 32.02 33.85 9.24
CA VAL A 103 31.69 34.01 10.65
C VAL A 103 32.80 33.33 11.46
N THR A 104 33.59 34.10 12.21
CA THR A 104 34.70 33.56 13.01
C THR A 104 34.20 32.93 14.30
N ASP A 105 33.35 33.66 15.00
CA ASP A 105 32.73 33.25 16.25
C ASP A 105 31.25 33.61 16.20
N SER A 106 30.42 32.73 16.73
CA SER A 106 28.99 33.00 16.86
C SER A 106 28.43 32.32 18.09
N SER A 107 27.40 32.93 18.65
CA SER A 107 26.69 32.39 19.81
C SER A 107 25.19 32.54 19.64
N ALA A 108 24.44 31.48 19.88
CA ALA A 108 22.99 31.49 20.00
C ALA A 108 22.62 31.19 21.45
N THR A 109 21.84 32.07 22.08
CA THR A 109 21.44 31.96 23.48
C THR A 109 19.94 32.07 23.68
N GLY A 110 19.42 31.38 24.71
CA GLY A 110 18.01 31.39 25.08
C GLY A 110 17.14 30.63 24.08
N VAL A 111 17.25 29.30 24.09
CA VAL A 111 16.53 28.43 23.15
C VAL A 111 15.24 27.92 23.79
N HIS A 112 14.12 28.22 23.14
CA HIS A 112 12.79 27.79 23.53
C HIS A 112 12.25 26.77 22.53
N LEU A 113 11.69 25.68 23.02
CA LEU A 113 10.94 24.74 22.21
C LEU A 113 9.46 24.81 22.57
N ASN A 114 8.65 25.33 21.66
CA ASN A 114 7.22 25.51 21.87
C ASN A 114 6.41 24.31 21.36
N SER A 115 6.90 23.63 20.33
CA SER A 115 6.25 22.44 19.74
C SER A 115 7.29 21.55 19.06
N LEU A 116 7.23 20.24 19.31
CA LEU A 116 8.06 19.23 18.64
C LEU A 116 7.44 18.66 17.36
N GLN A 117 6.21 19.05 17.03
CA GLN A 117 5.55 18.50 15.86
C GLN A 117 6.35 18.89 14.61
N PRO A 118 6.97 17.93 13.89
CA PRO A 118 7.72 18.24 12.70
C PRO A 118 6.76 18.87 11.68
N PRO A 119 7.24 19.82 10.85
CA PRO A 119 6.45 20.26 9.73
C PRO A 119 6.04 19.04 8.89
N GLU A 120 4.77 18.98 8.50
CA GLU A 120 4.41 18.07 7.39
C GLU A 120 5.33 18.43 6.22
N PRO A 121 6.06 17.47 5.64
CA PRO A 121 6.95 17.77 4.55
C PRO A 121 6.12 18.38 3.42
N ALA A 122 6.53 19.55 2.93
CA ALA A 122 6.05 20.04 1.64
C ALA A 122 6.52 19.03 0.59
N VAL A 123 5.67 18.05 0.28
CA VAL A 123 5.97 16.96 -0.64
C VAL A 123 6.06 17.57 -2.04
N ASN A 124 7.25 17.97 -2.45
CA ASN A 124 7.53 18.09 -3.88
C ASN A 124 7.48 16.66 -4.44
N GLU A 125 6.49 16.38 -5.30
CA GLU A 125 6.30 15.06 -5.89
C GLU A 125 7.60 14.58 -6.54
N GLY A 126 8.23 13.54 -5.98
CA GLY A 126 9.43 12.90 -6.53
C GLY A 126 10.73 13.00 -5.71
N GLN A 127 10.75 13.67 -4.55
CA GLN A 127 11.99 13.87 -3.74
C GLN A 127 11.82 13.51 -2.25
N SER A 128 11.12 12.43 -1.94
CA SER A 128 10.95 11.95 -0.55
C SER A 128 11.67 10.61 -0.40
N LEU A 129 12.55 10.48 0.61
CA LEU A 129 13.10 9.17 0.98
C LEU A 129 12.00 8.28 1.55
N ILE A 130 10.94 8.86 2.09
CA ILE A 130 9.82 8.13 2.68
C ILE A 130 8.93 7.57 1.56
N PRO A 131 8.69 6.24 1.50
CA PRO A 131 7.79 5.67 0.52
C PRO A 131 6.38 6.23 0.69
N LYS A 132 5.70 6.52 -0.43
CA LYS A 132 4.28 6.88 -0.40
C LYS A 132 3.52 5.70 0.20
N GLN A 133 2.94 5.92 1.38
CA GLN A 133 2.15 4.94 2.13
C GLN A 133 0.92 4.57 1.29
N SER A 134 0.96 3.40 0.65
CA SER A 134 -0.07 2.97 -0.31
C SER A 134 -0.91 1.79 0.15
N SER A 135 -0.70 1.28 1.35
CA SER A 135 -1.42 0.10 1.79
C SER A 135 -2.53 0.46 2.78
N GLN A 136 -3.73 0.01 2.42
CA GLN A 136 -4.98 0.10 3.17
C GLN A 136 -5.30 -1.27 3.80
N THR A 137 -4.30 -2.03 4.23
CA THR A 137 -4.50 -3.44 4.61
C THR A 137 -5.35 -3.56 5.87
N LEU A 138 -5.03 -2.76 6.90
CA LEU A 138 -5.85 -2.68 8.12
C LEU A 138 -7.24 -2.10 7.84
N ALA A 139 -7.32 -1.07 6.99
CA ALA A 139 -8.58 -0.45 6.58
C ALA A 139 -9.50 -1.46 5.86
N TYR A 140 -8.96 -2.22 4.92
CA TYR A 140 -9.71 -3.22 4.18
C TYR A 140 -10.11 -4.40 5.07
N ALA A 141 -9.22 -4.86 5.97
CA ALA A 141 -9.58 -5.88 6.96
C ALA A 141 -10.69 -5.38 7.91
N SER A 142 -10.64 -4.11 8.32
CA SER A 142 -11.70 -3.51 9.13
C SER A 142 -13.01 -3.35 8.37
N ASP A 143 -12.97 -2.95 7.10
CA ASP A 143 -14.17 -2.84 6.27
C ASP A 143 -14.80 -4.21 6.03
N PHE A 144 -13.97 -5.25 5.82
CA PHE A 144 -14.45 -6.62 5.72
C PHE A 144 -15.11 -7.11 7.01
N LEU A 145 -14.45 -6.95 8.17
CA LEU A 145 -14.95 -7.43 9.46
C LEU A 145 -16.13 -6.61 10.00
N SER A 146 -16.26 -5.34 9.60
CA SER A 146 -17.40 -4.49 9.94
C SER A 146 -18.62 -4.76 9.06
N ASN A 147 -18.45 -5.38 7.89
CA ASN A 147 -19.58 -5.72 7.04
C ASN A 147 -20.42 -6.88 7.65
N PRO A 148 -21.70 -6.67 7.96
CA PRO A 148 -22.57 -7.72 8.51
C PRO A 148 -22.86 -8.85 7.51
N THR A 149 -22.80 -8.57 6.20
CA THR A 149 -23.10 -9.56 5.14
C THR A 149 -21.86 -10.32 4.68
N ARG A 150 -20.68 -10.09 5.28
CA ARG A 150 -19.40 -10.72 4.88
C ARG A 150 -19.43 -12.24 4.89
N THR A 151 -20.29 -12.82 5.72
CA THR A 151 -20.49 -14.25 5.91
C THR A 151 -21.63 -14.83 5.07
N GLU A 152 -22.41 -13.99 4.38
CA GLU A 152 -23.55 -14.44 3.59
C GLU A 152 -23.07 -15.13 2.32
N LEU A 153 -23.74 -16.22 1.96
CA LEU A 153 -23.45 -16.91 0.71
C LEU A 153 -23.77 -15.99 -0.49
N PRO A 154 -23.02 -16.13 -1.59
CA PRO A 154 -23.30 -15.37 -2.80
C PRO A 154 -24.74 -15.57 -3.27
N ALA A 155 -25.29 -14.52 -3.88
CA ALA A 155 -26.62 -14.54 -4.48
C ALA A 155 -26.76 -15.66 -5.54
N GLU A 156 -28.00 -16.06 -5.82
CA GLU A 156 -28.27 -17.25 -6.64
C GLU A 156 -27.73 -17.16 -8.07
N GLU A 157 -27.59 -15.95 -8.60
CA GLU A 157 -27.00 -15.71 -9.91
C GLU A 157 -25.53 -16.18 -9.98
N ALA A 158 -24.77 -16.04 -8.89
CA ALA A 158 -23.37 -16.49 -8.83
C ALA A 158 -23.25 -18.01 -8.95
N TRP A 159 -24.28 -18.73 -8.54
CA TRP A 159 -24.33 -20.19 -8.59
C TRP A 159 -24.85 -20.73 -9.92
N ALA A 160 -25.54 -19.94 -10.73
CA ALA A 160 -26.01 -20.38 -12.05
C ALA A 160 -24.85 -20.71 -13.01
N ALA A 161 -23.68 -20.10 -12.79
CA ALA A 161 -22.51 -20.26 -13.63
C ALA A 161 -21.57 -21.42 -13.23
N VAL A 162 -21.90 -22.20 -12.19
CA VAL A 162 -21.00 -23.24 -11.71
C VAL A 162 -21.00 -24.49 -12.62
N PRO A 163 -19.86 -25.20 -12.73
CA PRO A 163 -19.72 -26.37 -13.59
C PRO A 163 -20.80 -27.46 -13.41
N SER A 164 -21.23 -27.76 -12.19
CA SER A 164 -22.25 -28.79 -11.96
C SER A 164 -23.62 -28.44 -12.56
N VAL A 165 -24.00 -27.16 -12.52
CA VAL A 165 -25.26 -26.66 -13.10
C VAL A 165 -25.19 -26.72 -14.62
N GLN A 166 -24.05 -26.34 -15.20
CA GLN A 166 -23.82 -26.45 -16.65
C GLN A 166 -23.85 -27.91 -17.12
N ALA A 167 -23.18 -28.81 -16.39
CA ALA A 167 -23.16 -30.24 -16.67
C ALA A 167 -24.55 -30.87 -16.53
N LYS A 168 -25.32 -30.50 -15.50
CA LYS A 168 -26.73 -30.92 -15.35
C LYS A 168 -27.55 -30.54 -16.57
N ASN A 169 -27.44 -29.31 -17.05
CA ASN A 169 -28.19 -28.83 -18.22
C ASN A 169 -27.79 -29.59 -19.48
N GLY A 170 -26.49 -29.86 -19.68
CA GLY A 170 -25.98 -30.69 -20.77
C GLY A 170 -26.51 -32.12 -20.73
N LEU A 171 -26.41 -32.79 -19.57
CA LEU A 171 -26.92 -34.15 -19.37
C LEU A 171 -28.44 -34.23 -19.50
N SER A 172 -29.18 -33.20 -19.07
CA SER A 172 -30.63 -33.16 -19.23
C SER A 172 -31.02 -33.14 -20.72
N SER A 173 -30.27 -32.43 -21.56
CA SER A 173 -30.50 -32.40 -23.00
C SER A 173 -30.17 -33.76 -23.64
N GLU A 174 -29.04 -34.35 -23.28
CA GLU A 174 -28.65 -35.69 -23.74
C GLU A 174 -29.70 -36.75 -23.35
N PHE A 175 -30.11 -36.75 -22.09
CA PHE A 175 -31.18 -37.60 -21.56
C PHE A 175 -32.49 -37.47 -22.34
N GLN A 176 -32.96 -36.23 -22.58
CA GLN A 176 -34.20 -36.00 -23.32
C GLN A 176 -34.11 -36.49 -24.77
N ASN A 177 -32.95 -36.35 -25.41
CA ASN A 177 -32.72 -36.83 -26.76
C ASN A 177 -32.76 -38.36 -26.83
N GLU A 178 -32.07 -39.05 -25.91
CA GLU A 178 -32.06 -40.51 -25.86
C GLU A 178 -33.45 -41.10 -25.57
N VAL A 179 -34.15 -40.58 -24.55
CA VAL A 179 -35.51 -41.02 -24.23
C VAL A 179 -36.47 -40.78 -25.39
N SER A 180 -36.36 -39.64 -26.08
CA SER A 180 -37.14 -39.36 -27.28
C SER A 180 -36.82 -40.33 -28.42
N GLY A 181 -35.55 -40.68 -28.60
CA GLY A 181 -35.08 -41.69 -29.55
C GLY A 181 -35.70 -43.06 -29.26
N TRP A 182 -35.62 -43.53 -28.02
CA TRP A 182 -36.21 -44.81 -27.60
C TRP A 182 -37.72 -44.84 -27.79
N LYS A 183 -38.43 -43.77 -27.42
CA LYS A 183 -39.89 -43.66 -27.60
C LYS A 183 -40.26 -43.76 -29.08
N LYS A 184 -39.57 -43.02 -29.96
CA LYS A 184 -39.80 -43.08 -31.41
C LYS A 184 -39.48 -44.46 -31.99
N ALA A 185 -38.39 -45.09 -31.57
CA ALA A 185 -38.03 -46.44 -32.03
C ALA A 185 -39.08 -47.47 -31.60
N LEU A 186 -39.55 -47.40 -30.35
CA LEU A 186 -40.63 -48.25 -29.84
C LEU A 186 -41.93 -48.02 -30.62
N ASP A 187 -42.35 -46.77 -30.79
CA ASP A 187 -43.59 -46.45 -31.49
C ASP A 187 -43.54 -46.89 -32.96
N ALA A 188 -42.38 -46.73 -33.63
CA ALA A 188 -42.18 -47.22 -34.99
C ALA A 188 -42.26 -48.75 -35.09
N LEU A 189 -41.62 -49.48 -34.16
CA LEU A 189 -41.72 -50.94 -34.10
C LEU A 189 -43.16 -51.40 -33.84
N ILE A 190 -43.89 -50.75 -32.93
CA ILE A 190 -45.31 -51.06 -32.67
C ILE A 190 -46.15 -50.84 -33.94
N GLN A 191 -45.94 -49.72 -34.63
CA GLN A 191 -46.68 -49.41 -35.85
C GLN A 191 -46.36 -50.39 -36.99
N GLU A 192 -45.07 -50.67 -37.23
CA GLU A 192 -44.64 -51.64 -38.23
C GLU A 192 -45.22 -53.03 -37.94
N ASN A 193 -45.19 -53.46 -36.67
CA ASN A 193 -45.78 -54.73 -36.25
C ASN A 193 -47.29 -54.78 -36.52
N HIS A 194 -48.01 -53.70 -36.23
CA HIS A 194 -49.44 -53.61 -36.49
C HIS A 194 -49.74 -53.68 -37.99
N GLU A 195 -49.03 -52.90 -38.81
CA GLU A 195 -49.20 -52.88 -40.27
C GLU A 195 -48.87 -54.24 -40.91
N GLN A 196 -47.78 -54.88 -40.50
CA GLN A 196 -47.38 -56.22 -40.99
C GLN A 196 -48.40 -57.29 -40.57
N THR A 197 -48.86 -57.24 -39.31
CA THR A 197 -49.86 -58.18 -38.80
C THR A 197 -51.17 -58.08 -39.58
N GLU A 198 -51.66 -56.87 -39.82
CA GLU A 198 -52.90 -56.64 -40.58
C GLU A 198 -52.75 -57.00 -42.07
N ALA A 199 -51.64 -56.63 -42.72
CA ALA A 199 -51.38 -56.99 -44.12
C ALA A 199 -51.38 -58.51 -44.32
N ILE A 200 -50.72 -59.26 -43.43
CA ILE A 200 -50.68 -60.72 -43.52
C ILE A 200 -52.00 -61.34 -43.13
N ARG A 201 -52.70 -60.84 -42.11
CA ARG A 201 -54.03 -61.32 -41.73
C ARG A 201 -55.01 -61.24 -42.91
N ASN A 202 -55.00 -60.12 -43.63
CA ASN A 202 -55.80 -59.94 -44.83
C ASN A 202 -55.41 -60.91 -45.95
N THR A 203 -54.10 -61.17 -46.12
CA THR A 203 -53.60 -62.13 -47.10
C THR A 203 -53.99 -63.58 -46.76
N VAL A 204 -53.90 -63.96 -45.48
CA VAL A 204 -54.30 -65.29 -44.98
C VAL A 204 -55.80 -65.51 -45.16
N ASN A 205 -56.63 -64.50 -44.87
CA ASN A 205 -58.09 -64.57 -45.05
C ASN A 205 -58.51 -64.69 -46.54
N GLN A 206 -57.64 -64.34 -47.48
CA GLN A 206 -57.91 -64.38 -48.93
C GLN A 206 -57.21 -65.55 -49.65
N ALA A 207 -56.33 -66.28 -48.97
CA ALA A 207 -55.54 -67.36 -49.56
C ALA A 207 -56.36 -68.64 -49.78
N SER A 208 -55.98 -69.42 -50.81
CA SER A 208 -56.53 -70.76 -51.02
C SER A 208 -56.10 -71.70 -49.87
N GLU A 209 -56.91 -72.72 -49.58
CA GLU A 209 -56.67 -73.69 -48.49
C GLU A 209 -55.28 -74.37 -48.60
N LYS A 210 -54.70 -74.41 -49.81
CA LYS A 210 -53.39 -74.99 -50.09
C LYS A 210 -52.21 -74.04 -49.82
N ASP A 211 -52.43 -72.73 -49.81
CA ASP A 211 -51.41 -71.68 -49.62
C ASP A 211 -51.43 -71.06 -48.22
N ALA A 212 -52.52 -71.22 -47.47
CA ALA A 212 -52.71 -70.66 -46.13
C ALA A 212 -51.61 -71.06 -45.14
N ASP A 213 -51.13 -72.31 -45.21
CA ASP A 213 -50.13 -72.84 -44.28
C ASP A 213 -48.74 -72.19 -44.48
N ALA A 214 -48.41 -71.81 -45.72
CA ALA A 214 -47.18 -71.07 -46.04
C ALA A 214 -47.26 -69.63 -45.50
N HIS A 215 -48.41 -68.97 -45.63
CA HIS A 215 -48.63 -67.62 -45.14
C HIS A 215 -48.63 -67.53 -43.61
N VAL A 216 -49.22 -68.52 -42.91
CA VAL A 216 -49.15 -68.63 -41.44
C VAL A 216 -47.71 -68.80 -40.96
N LYS A 217 -46.89 -69.60 -41.67
CA LYS A 217 -45.47 -69.77 -41.32
C LYS A 217 -44.67 -68.48 -41.50
N ILE A 218 -44.95 -67.71 -42.57
CA ILE A 218 -44.35 -66.38 -42.78
C ILE A 218 -44.75 -65.43 -41.66
N MET A 219 -46.03 -65.44 -41.25
CA MET A 219 -46.54 -64.60 -40.15
C MET A 219 -45.83 -64.89 -38.83
N ILE A 220 -45.71 -66.16 -38.45
CA ILE A 220 -44.98 -66.58 -37.24
C ILE A 220 -43.53 -66.10 -37.31
N GLY A 221 -42.87 -66.23 -38.46
CA GLY A 221 -41.49 -65.77 -38.64
C GLY A 221 -41.34 -64.26 -38.48
N GLN A 222 -42.30 -63.46 -38.95
CA GLN A 222 -42.31 -62.01 -38.75
C GLN A 222 -42.58 -61.63 -37.29
N LEU A 223 -43.58 -62.23 -36.64
CA LEU A 223 -43.84 -61.99 -35.21
C LEU A 223 -42.63 -62.34 -34.34
N GLU A 224 -41.91 -63.42 -34.66
CA GLU A 224 -40.65 -63.79 -34.00
C GLU A 224 -39.53 -62.77 -34.26
N LYS A 225 -39.41 -62.24 -35.49
CA LYS A 225 -38.48 -61.15 -35.85
C LYS A 225 -38.78 -59.88 -35.05
N SER A 226 -40.03 -59.43 -35.04
CA SER A 226 -40.50 -58.26 -34.28
C SER A 226 -40.21 -58.40 -32.78
N ARG A 227 -40.38 -59.62 -32.24
CA ARG A 227 -40.05 -59.89 -30.84
C ARG A 227 -38.56 -59.74 -30.55
N LEU A 228 -37.69 -60.17 -31.46
CA LEU A 228 -36.23 -60.00 -31.36
C LEU A 228 -35.83 -58.52 -31.48
N GLU A 229 -36.47 -57.75 -32.35
CA GLU A 229 -36.21 -56.31 -32.48
C GLU A 229 -36.62 -55.54 -31.21
N LEU A 230 -37.76 -55.89 -30.59
CA LEU A 230 -38.15 -55.38 -29.28
C LEU A 230 -37.17 -55.79 -28.17
N GLU A 231 -36.59 -57.00 -28.24
CA GLU A 231 -35.56 -57.46 -27.28
C GLU A 231 -34.22 -56.72 -27.45
N GLN A 232 -33.85 -56.41 -28.69
CA GLN A 232 -32.69 -55.57 -28.98
C GLN A 232 -32.90 -54.15 -28.46
N LEU A 233 -34.08 -53.55 -28.69
CA LEU A 233 -34.42 -52.24 -28.16
C LEU A 233 -34.42 -52.23 -26.63
N GLU A 234 -34.97 -53.26 -25.98
CA GLU A 234 -34.93 -53.39 -24.52
C GLU A 234 -33.48 -53.41 -23.98
N THR A 235 -32.61 -54.17 -24.66
CA THR A 235 -31.19 -54.27 -24.31
C THR A 235 -30.47 -52.93 -24.51
N GLN A 236 -30.80 -52.22 -25.60
CA GLN A 236 -30.28 -50.89 -25.90
C GLN A 236 -30.69 -49.87 -24.83
N VAL A 237 -31.97 -49.79 -24.48
CA VAL A 237 -32.50 -48.91 -23.43
C VAL A 237 -31.79 -49.17 -22.10
N LYS A 238 -31.56 -50.43 -21.74
CA LYS A 238 -30.81 -50.79 -20.52
C LYS A 238 -29.34 -50.36 -20.58
N ALA A 239 -28.65 -50.61 -21.69
CA ALA A 239 -27.23 -50.28 -21.84
C ALA A 239 -26.97 -48.76 -21.87
N GLU A 240 -27.75 -48.03 -22.66
CA GLU A 240 -27.65 -46.58 -22.78
C GLU A 240 -28.16 -45.89 -21.50
N GLY A 241 -29.22 -46.40 -20.88
CA GLY A 241 -29.69 -45.96 -19.57
C GLY A 241 -28.62 -46.11 -18.48
N ASN A 242 -27.92 -47.24 -18.43
CA ASN A 242 -26.80 -47.43 -17.50
C ASN A 242 -25.64 -46.48 -17.80
N THR A 243 -25.39 -46.17 -19.08
CA THR A 243 -24.35 -45.22 -19.49
C THR A 243 -24.70 -43.80 -19.03
N LEU A 244 -25.94 -43.36 -19.22
CA LEU A 244 -26.43 -42.07 -18.72
C LEU A 244 -26.40 -42.01 -17.19
N LEU A 245 -26.77 -43.09 -16.51
CA LEU A 245 -26.71 -43.18 -15.04
C LEU A 245 -25.27 -43.02 -14.55
N ALA A 246 -24.29 -43.67 -15.19
CA ALA A 246 -22.88 -43.51 -14.87
C ALA A 246 -22.41 -42.06 -15.07
N LYS A 247 -22.82 -41.40 -16.17
CA LYS A 247 -22.53 -39.97 -16.39
C LYS A 247 -23.20 -39.05 -15.35
N ILE A 248 -24.40 -39.37 -14.90
CA ILE A 248 -25.09 -38.61 -13.84
C ILE A 248 -24.34 -38.76 -12.51
N GLN A 249 -23.76 -39.92 -12.23
CA GLN A 249 -22.97 -40.16 -11.02
C GLN A 249 -21.68 -39.33 -10.97
N THR A 250 -21.06 -39.01 -12.11
CA THR A 250 -19.84 -38.18 -12.14
C THR A 250 -20.09 -36.71 -11.82
N LEU A 251 -21.34 -36.24 -11.75
CA LEU A 251 -21.64 -34.86 -11.31
C LEU A 251 -21.08 -34.55 -9.91
N VAL A 252 -20.96 -35.57 -9.04
CA VAL A 252 -20.36 -35.43 -7.70
C VAL A 252 -18.90 -34.96 -7.78
N GLU A 253 -18.17 -35.35 -8.82
CA GLU A 253 -16.77 -34.99 -9.04
C GLU A 253 -16.59 -33.50 -9.39
N LEU A 254 -17.67 -32.79 -9.76
CA LEU A 254 -17.64 -31.36 -10.08
C LEU A 254 -17.75 -30.46 -8.84
N GLN A 255 -18.08 -31.01 -7.67
CA GLN A 255 -18.21 -30.22 -6.43
C GLN A 255 -16.95 -29.38 -6.11
N PRO A 256 -15.71 -29.90 -6.17
CA PRO A 256 -14.52 -29.09 -5.90
C PRO A 256 -14.33 -27.93 -6.89
N HIS A 257 -14.79 -28.11 -8.13
CA HIS A 257 -14.74 -27.08 -9.16
C HIS A 257 -15.77 -25.98 -8.91
N ASP A 258 -16.99 -26.33 -8.50
CA ASP A 258 -18.01 -25.35 -8.09
C ASP A 258 -17.50 -24.45 -6.96
N VAL A 259 -16.92 -25.07 -5.92
CA VAL A 259 -16.33 -24.35 -4.78
C VAL A 259 -15.24 -23.38 -5.25
N THR A 260 -14.42 -23.79 -6.21
CA THR A 260 -13.33 -22.95 -6.76
C THR A 260 -13.88 -21.74 -7.51
N VAL A 261 -14.88 -21.93 -8.38
CA VAL A 261 -15.51 -20.84 -9.14
C VAL A 261 -16.18 -19.85 -8.20
N ILE A 262 -16.92 -20.34 -7.20
CA ILE A 262 -17.56 -19.47 -6.21
C ILE A 262 -16.51 -18.70 -5.41
N ARG A 263 -15.45 -19.37 -4.94
CA ARG A 263 -14.38 -18.72 -4.18
C ARG A 263 -13.69 -17.60 -4.96
N GLN A 264 -13.45 -17.80 -6.27
CA GLN A 264 -12.84 -16.77 -7.12
C GLN A 264 -13.74 -15.54 -7.29
N ASN A 265 -15.06 -15.72 -7.23
CA ASN A 265 -16.03 -14.63 -7.34
C ASN A 265 -16.23 -13.86 -6.03
N VAL A 266 -15.92 -14.46 -4.87
CA VAL A 266 -15.97 -13.76 -3.58
C VAL A 266 -14.66 -13.03 -3.34
N LYS A 267 -14.70 -11.69 -3.28
CA LYS A 267 -13.55 -10.82 -3.00
C LYS A 267 -13.11 -10.91 -1.55
N LEU A 268 -12.48 -12.03 -1.20
CA LEU A 268 -11.99 -12.29 0.15
C LEU A 268 -10.64 -11.61 0.39
N PRO A 269 -10.38 -11.13 1.61
CA PRO A 269 -9.15 -10.43 1.91
C PRO A 269 -7.92 -11.33 1.87
N ASN A 270 -6.80 -10.78 1.39
CA ASN A 270 -5.50 -11.46 1.47
C ASN A 270 -5.02 -11.50 2.94
N LEU A 271 -4.78 -12.71 3.45
CA LEU A 271 -4.33 -12.95 4.83
C LEU A 271 -2.82 -12.74 5.03
N GLU A 272 -2.05 -12.36 4.00
CA GLU A 272 -0.60 -12.21 4.13
C GLU A 272 -0.15 -10.93 4.86
N PHE A 273 -1.00 -9.90 4.93
CA PHE A 273 -0.75 -8.61 5.61
C PHE A 273 0.64 -7.98 5.35
N LYS A 274 1.20 -8.13 4.14
CA LYS A 274 2.60 -7.78 3.82
C LYS A 274 3.03 -6.35 4.20
N ASN A 275 2.10 -5.40 4.29
CA ASN A 275 2.41 -4.00 4.50
C ASN A 275 1.96 -3.45 5.87
N ILE A 276 1.45 -4.30 6.75
CA ILE A 276 0.94 -3.88 8.07
C ILE A 276 2.05 -3.24 8.94
N GLU A 277 3.29 -3.71 8.78
CA GLU A 277 4.47 -3.15 9.46
C GLU A 277 4.68 -1.68 9.09
N ALA A 278 4.61 -1.35 7.81
CA ALA A 278 4.74 0.03 7.34
C ALA A 278 3.51 0.89 7.73
N GLU A 279 2.30 0.33 7.73
CA GLU A 279 1.09 1.05 8.15
C GLU A 279 1.14 1.48 9.62
N VAL A 280 1.68 0.63 10.49
CA VAL A 280 1.73 0.87 11.94
C VAL A 280 2.99 1.65 12.33
N GLY A 281 4.16 1.31 11.76
CA GLY A 281 5.44 1.88 12.17
C GLY A 281 5.76 3.24 11.53
N ALA A 282 5.37 3.46 10.27
CA ALA A 282 5.77 4.66 9.54
C ALA A 282 5.22 5.98 10.13
N PRO A 283 3.98 6.07 10.65
CA PRO A 283 3.45 7.31 11.21
C PRO A 283 4.31 7.89 12.35
N GLU A 284 4.76 7.05 13.28
CA GLU A 284 5.60 7.50 14.42
C GLU A 284 7.02 7.86 13.97
N LEU A 285 7.58 7.12 13.02
CA LEU A 285 8.95 7.34 12.56
C LEU A 285 9.06 8.47 11.52
N ARG A 286 7.96 8.85 10.87
CA ARG A 286 7.90 9.92 9.85
C ARG A 286 8.58 11.22 10.30
N PRO A 287 8.36 11.75 11.53
CA PRO A 287 9.17 12.83 12.10
C PRO A 287 10.68 12.69 11.87
N ALA A 288 11.26 11.59 12.31
CA ALA A 288 12.69 11.32 12.24
C ALA A 288 13.14 11.18 10.78
N LEU A 289 12.34 10.50 9.95
CA LEU A 289 12.62 10.35 8.52
C LEU A 289 12.56 11.68 7.75
N SER A 290 11.60 12.54 8.09
CA SER A 290 11.48 13.86 7.51
C SER A 290 12.67 14.75 7.86
N PHE A 291 13.26 14.56 9.04
CA PHE A 291 14.49 15.24 9.44
C PHE A 291 15.66 14.84 8.54
N VAL A 292 15.78 13.54 8.20
CA VAL A 292 16.78 13.06 7.23
C VAL A 292 16.51 13.62 5.84
N ASP A 293 15.26 13.69 5.39
CA ASP A 293 14.89 14.32 4.11
C ASP A 293 15.33 15.79 4.07
N HIS A 294 15.08 16.55 5.15
CA HIS A 294 15.47 17.96 5.23
C HIS A 294 16.99 18.13 5.26
N PHE A 295 17.68 17.30 6.03
CA PHE A 295 19.14 17.27 6.07
C PHE A 295 19.73 17.01 4.68
N TYR A 296 19.23 15.98 3.99
CA TYR A 296 19.78 15.56 2.71
C TYR A 296 19.35 16.45 1.53
N PHE A 297 18.06 16.76 1.37
CA PHE A 297 17.58 17.47 0.18
C PHE A 297 17.62 19.00 0.28
N LYS A 298 17.65 19.55 1.50
CA LYS A 298 17.67 21.01 1.68
C LYS A 298 19.03 21.52 2.15
N LEU A 299 19.59 20.92 3.21
CA LEU A 299 20.82 21.44 3.81
C LEU A 299 22.04 21.14 2.95
N LEU A 300 22.28 19.87 2.59
CA LEU A 300 23.47 19.47 1.82
C LEU A 300 23.58 20.18 0.45
N PRO A 301 22.56 20.16 -0.43
CA PRO A 301 22.59 20.90 -1.69
C PRO A 301 22.78 22.42 -1.51
N TRP A 302 22.30 23.00 -0.41
CA TRP A 302 22.49 24.42 -0.14
C TRP A 302 23.94 24.75 0.20
N LEU A 303 24.63 23.86 0.93
CA LEU A 303 26.07 23.94 1.19
C LEU A 303 26.88 23.73 -0.10
N GLU A 304 26.51 22.76 -0.93
CA GLU A 304 27.25 22.39 -2.14
C GLU A 304 27.02 23.30 -3.36
N LYS A 305 26.24 24.39 -3.25
CA LYS A 305 25.96 25.28 -4.39
C LYS A 305 27.25 25.82 -5.02
N LYS A 306 27.68 25.15 -6.08
CA LYS A 306 28.88 25.47 -6.84
C LYS A 306 28.78 26.90 -7.38
N GLU A 307 29.89 27.62 -7.28
CA GLU A 307 30.06 28.90 -7.97
C GLU A 307 29.83 28.62 -9.46
N GLN A 308 28.86 29.30 -10.09
CA GLN A 308 28.81 29.33 -11.54
C GLN A 308 30.15 29.91 -11.97
N VAL A 309 31.04 29.04 -12.45
CA VAL A 309 32.22 29.48 -13.18
C VAL A 309 31.65 30.30 -14.32
N LEU A 310 31.79 31.63 -14.23
CA LEU A 310 31.49 32.51 -15.34
C LEU A 310 32.38 32.01 -16.48
N GLN A 311 31.83 31.18 -17.37
CA GLN A 311 32.50 30.85 -18.61
C GLN A 311 32.81 32.21 -19.23
N SER A 312 34.09 32.54 -19.33
CA SER A 312 34.48 33.81 -19.91
C SER A 312 33.90 33.82 -21.33
N SER A 313 32.98 34.74 -21.63
CA SER A 313 32.38 34.82 -22.97
C SER A 313 33.37 35.26 -24.05
N TYR A 314 34.65 35.38 -23.70
CA TYR A 314 35.75 35.55 -24.62
C TYR A 314 36.33 34.17 -24.92
N GLY A 315 36.13 33.70 -26.15
CA GLY A 315 36.89 32.57 -26.67
C GLY A 315 38.38 32.89 -26.56
N ARG A 316 39.05 32.28 -25.58
CA ARG A 316 40.50 32.22 -25.55
C ARG A 316 40.89 30.86 -26.09
N ASP A 317 41.64 30.90 -27.18
CA ASP A 317 42.27 29.73 -27.78
C ASP A 317 43.07 28.94 -26.74
N GLN A 318 43.12 27.64 -26.97
CA GLN A 318 43.78 26.60 -26.17
C GLN A 318 45.03 27.10 -25.42
N GLY A 319 44.84 27.46 -24.16
CA GLY A 319 45.90 27.75 -23.21
C GLY A 319 45.74 26.86 -21.98
N THR A 320 46.85 26.49 -21.36
CA THR A 320 46.85 25.75 -20.10
C THR A 320 46.31 26.64 -18.99
N GLU A 321 45.26 26.20 -18.31
CA GLU A 321 44.78 26.86 -17.09
C GLU A 321 45.85 26.73 -16.00
N PHE A 322 46.43 27.86 -15.59
CA PHE A 322 47.25 27.93 -14.39
C PHE A 322 46.37 28.36 -13.22
N PHE A 323 46.11 27.44 -12.29
CA PHE A 323 45.56 27.79 -10.98
C PHE A 323 46.65 28.49 -10.18
N PHE A 324 46.51 29.79 -9.92
CA PHE A 324 47.41 30.51 -9.03
C PHE A 324 47.17 30.01 -7.58
N THR A 325 48.00 29.06 -7.14
CA THR A 325 48.09 28.66 -5.73
C THR A 325 48.68 29.81 -4.93
N GLY A 326 47.85 30.59 -4.25
CA GLY A 326 48.36 31.71 -3.45
C GLY A 326 47.36 32.57 -2.69
N ARG A 327 46.06 32.51 -3.00
CA ARG A 327 45.02 33.07 -2.15
C ARG A 327 43.78 32.19 -2.25
N TYR A 328 43.70 31.16 -1.40
CA TYR A 328 42.40 30.53 -1.16
C TYR A 328 41.46 31.65 -0.70
N LEU A 329 40.54 32.02 -1.59
CA LEU A 329 39.41 32.85 -1.19
C LEU A 329 38.64 32.02 -0.16
N PRO A 330 38.19 32.63 0.95
CA PRO A 330 37.33 31.89 1.86
C PRO A 330 36.07 31.43 1.12
N PRO A 331 35.45 30.33 1.57
CA PRO A 331 34.17 29.86 1.05
C PRO A 331 33.12 30.99 1.04
N ARG A 332 32.10 30.87 0.19
CA ARG A 332 31.01 31.87 0.12
C ARG A 332 30.32 32.03 1.46
N LEU A 333 30.19 30.93 2.17
CA LEU A 333 29.75 30.86 3.55
C LEU A 333 30.74 30.00 4.31
N TRP A 334 31.26 30.51 5.43
CA TRP A 334 32.02 29.70 6.37
C TRP A 334 31.73 30.15 7.79
N VAL A 335 31.06 29.30 8.56
CA VAL A 335 30.88 29.46 10.00
C VAL A 335 31.92 28.58 10.69
N LYS A 336 33.00 29.21 11.16
CA LYS A 336 34.11 28.51 11.81
C LYS A 336 33.68 27.91 13.14
N LYS A 337 32.94 28.69 13.93
CA LYS A 337 32.47 28.30 15.25
C LYS A 337 31.12 28.93 15.57
N LEU A 338 30.17 28.11 15.99
CA LEU A 338 28.89 28.51 16.57
C LEU A 338 28.68 27.75 17.87
N GLU A 339 28.46 28.47 18.97
CA GLU A 339 28.07 27.90 20.25
C GLU A 339 26.59 28.15 20.51
N ILE A 340 25.86 27.11 20.90
CA ILE A 340 24.45 27.18 21.25
C ILE A 340 24.37 26.92 22.76
N SER A 341 23.77 27.83 23.53
CA SER A 341 23.62 27.60 24.96
C SER A 341 22.32 28.17 25.51
N SER A 342 21.66 27.41 26.37
CA SER A 342 20.46 27.84 27.07
C SER A 342 20.42 27.14 28.41
N LYS A 343 19.90 27.83 29.44
CA LYS A 343 19.67 27.22 30.75
C LYS A 343 18.18 27.25 31.03
N GLU A 344 17.70 26.14 31.58
CA GLU A 344 16.31 26.01 32.00
C GLU A 344 15.90 27.14 32.96
N THR A 345 14.73 27.71 32.73
CA THR A 345 14.11 28.68 33.63
C THR A 345 13.13 27.99 34.58
N PRO A 346 12.83 28.57 35.76
CA PRO A 346 11.91 27.96 36.72
C PRO A 346 10.51 27.67 36.17
N ASP A 347 10.04 28.44 35.18
CA ASP A 347 8.76 28.27 34.50
C ASP A 347 8.81 27.26 33.34
N GLY A 348 9.99 26.67 33.06
CA GLY A 348 10.24 25.69 32.00
C GLY A 348 10.14 26.27 30.59
N SER A 349 10.14 27.60 30.43
CA SER A 349 10.06 28.24 29.13
C SER A 349 11.34 28.06 28.31
N LEU A 350 12.51 28.06 28.95
CA LEU A 350 13.80 27.71 28.34
C LEU A 350 14.16 26.24 28.54
N GLY A 351 14.80 25.63 27.54
CA GLY A 351 15.45 24.33 27.68
C GLY A 351 16.87 24.45 28.23
N ASP A 352 17.37 23.36 28.82
CA ASP A 352 18.81 23.18 29.04
C ASP A 352 19.41 22.70 27.73
N VAL A 353 20.18 23.57 27.06
CA VAL A 353 20.71 23.32 25.71
C VAL A 353 22.19 23.66 25.70
N SER A 354 22.99 22.77 25.14
CA SER A 354 24.41 22.98 24.87
C SER A 354 24.75 22.39 23.52
N GLY A 355 25.28 23.19 22.61
CA GLY A 355 25.66 22.73 21.29
C GLY A 355 26.83 23.50 20.70
N ARG A 356 27.45 22.89 19.70
CA ARG A 356 28.57 23.43 18.96
C ARG A 356 28.46 23.02 17.51
N VAL A 357 28.67 23.98 16.61
CA VAL A 357 28.91 23.74 15.19
C VAL A 357 30.28 24.27 14.84
N THR A 358 31.09 23.48 14.13
CA THR A 358 32.40 23.90 13.63
C THR A 358 32.48 23.68 12.13
N ASP A 359 33.15 24.62 11.46
CA ASP A 359 33.51 24.52 10.05
C ASP A 359 32.36 24.26 9.07
N LEU A 360 31.17 24.78 9.36
CA LEU A 360 30.03 24.73 8.43
C LEU A 360 30.33 25.64 7.23
N SER A 361 30.54 25.04 6.07
CA SER A 361 31.11 25.71 4.91
C SER A 361 30.35 25.38 3.63
N SER A 362 30.32 26.32 2.68
CA SER A 362 29.85 26.08 1.32
C SER A 362 30.84 25.28 0.45
N GLU A 363 31.93 24.80 1.03
CA GLU A 363 32.96 23.99 0.39
C GLU A 363 33.29 22.76 1.26
N PRO A 364 32.34 21.80 1.38
CA PRO A 364 32.52 20.61 2.24
C PRO A 364 33.69 19.71 1.80
N ASN A 365 34.16 19.85 0.55
CA ASN A 365 35.35 19.15 0.05
C ASN A 365 36.67 19.65 0.68
N HIS A 366 36.68 20.83 1.29
CA HIS A 366 37.85 21.42 1.94
C HIS A 366 37.71 21.44 3.47
N TYR A 367 36.49 21.67 3.97
CA TYR A 367 36.21 21.84 5.39
C TYR A 367 35.14 20.84 5.82
N ALA A 368 35.49 19.92 6.71
CA ALA A 368 34.53 18.98 7.27
C ALA A 368 33.74 19.67 8.41
N ALA A 369 32.42 19.71 8.28
CA ALA A 369 31.56 20.31 9.29
C ALA A 369 31.28 19.31 10.41
N GLN A 370 31.28 19.77 11.65
CA GLN A 370 30.85 18.97 12.81
C GLN A 370 29.77 19.72 13.58
N LEU A 371 28.76 19.00 14.02
CA LEU A 371 27.69 19.49 14.86
C LEU A 371 27.51 18.55 16.03
N SER A 372 27.47 19.10 17.25
CA SER A 372 27.03 18.41 18.44
C SER A 372 26.00 19.27 19.16
N LEU A 373 24.91 18.65 19.63
CA LEU A 373 23.84 19.33 20.35
C LEU A 373 23.31 18.38 21.40
N GLN A 374 23.17 18.88 22.62
CA GLN A 374 22.51 18.23 23.72
C GLN A 374 21.41 19.16 24.24
N ALA A 375 20.22 18.64 24.44
CA ALA A 375 19.08 19.45 24.86
C ALA A 375 18.09 18.67 25.74
N SER A 376 17.49 19.36 26.71
CA SER A 376 16.35 18.88 27.48
C SER A 376 15.32 20.00 27.64
N PHE A 377 14.04 19.68 27.41
CA PHE A 377 12.94 20.65 27.42
C PHE A 377 11.82 20.15 28.32
N LYS A 378 11.80 20.60 29.58
CA LYS A 378 10.84 20.14 30.59
C LYS A 378 9.38 20.41 30.22
N LYS A 379 9.07 21.61 29.69
CA LYS A 379 7.70 21.97 29.28
C LYS A 379 7.18 21.15 28.10
N ALA A 380 8.07 20.74 27.20
CA ALA A 380 7.73 19.84 26.09
C ALA A 380 7.80 18.36 26.49
N GLU A 381 8.19 18.05 27.74
CA GLU A 381 8.42 16.70 28.25
C GLU A 381 9.48 15.92 27.45
N VAL A 382 10.50 16.61 26.94
CA VAL A 382 11.57 16.02 26.13
C VAL A 382 12.84 15.95 26.96
N SER A 383 13.41 14.76 27.06
CA SER A 383 14.62 14.53 27.85
C SER A 383 15.78 14.02 27.00
N ASN A 384 16.97 14.56 27.28
CA ASN A 384 18.25 14.09 26.75
C ASN A 384 18.22 13.85 25.24
N LEU A 385 17.81 14.88 24.49
CA LEU A 385 18.02 14.94 23.05
C LEU A 385 19.51 15.13 22.81
N GLN A 386 20.11 14.25 22.00
CA GLN A 386 21.49 14.30 21.57
C GLN A 386 21.51 14.21 20.05
N LEU A 387 22.14 15.18 19.39
CA LEU A 387 22.31 15.21 17.96
C LEU A 387 23.80 15.40 17.67
N GLU A 388 24.38 14.43 16.96
CA GLU A 388 25.73 14.49 16.45
C GLU A 388 25.68 14.38 14.92
N SER A 389 26.40 15.24 14.23
CA SER A 389 26.50 15.17 12.77
C SER A 389 27.88 15.56 12.28
N GLN A 390 28.31 14.90 11.22
CA GLN A 390 29.52 15.17 10.48
C GLN A 390 29.18 15.22 9.00
N ILE A 391 29.63 16.27 8.32
CA ILE A 391 29.57 16.39 6.85
C ILE A 391 31.02 16.45 6.37
N ASP A 392 31.48 15.40 5.69
CA ASP A 392 32.87 15.28 5.25
C ASP A 392 32.94 14.76 3.82
N HIS A 393 33.19 15.68 2.89
CA HIS A 393 33.30 15.37 1.46
C HIS A 393 34.75 15.48 0.95
N ARG A 394 35.72 15.50 1.86
CA ARG A 394 37.13 15.70 1.50
C ARG A 394 37.59 14.59 0.56
N ASN A 395 38.52 14.94 -0.34
CA ASN A 395 39.04 14.04 -1.37
C ASN A 395 37.96 13.50 -2.34
N ASN A 396 36.84 14.22 -2.51
CA ASN A 396 35.69 13.80 -3.32
C ASN A 396 35.06 12.46 -2.87
N GLN A 397 35.12 12.16 -1.57
CA GLN A 397 34.46 11.01 -0.97
C GLN A 397 33.44 11.49 0.05
N VAL A 398 32.18 11.08 -0.09
CA VAL A 398 31.13 11.35 0.90
C VAL A 398 31.32 10.38 2.08
N ASP A 399 31.51 10.90 3.29
CA ASP A 399 31.44 10.19 4.59
C ASP A 399 30.62 11.04 5.58
N ASP A 400 29.32 11.16 5.31
CA ASP A 400 28.40 11.93 6.14
C ASP A 400 27.78 11.03 7.21
N ARG A 401 27.70 11.56 8.42
CA ARG A 401 27.16 10.87 9.59
C ARG A 401 26.17 11.75 10.31
N LEU A 402 25.10 11.16 10.80
CA LEU A 402 24.09 11.82 11.59
C LEU A 402 23.54 10.82 12.60
N GLN A 403 23.62 11.18 13.88
CA GLN A 403 23.09 10.41 14.99
C GLN A 403 22.16 11.31 15.80
N LEU A 404 20.92 10.87 15.99
CA LEU A 404 19.93 11.56 16.82
C LEU A 404 19.39 10.57 17.83
N ASN A 405 19.56 10.87 19.10
CA ASN A 405 19.02 10.09 20.22
C ASN A 405 18.10 10.98 21.05
N ILE A 406 16.91 10.51 21.36
CA ILE A 406 15.97 11.18 22.28
C ILE A 406 15.58 10.14 23.31
N ALA A 407 15.95 10.37 24.57
CA ALA A 407 15.74 9.38 25.63
C ALA A 407 14.26 9.23 26.01
N SER A 408 13.50 10.33 26.00
CA SER A 408 12.05 10.30 26.24
C SER A 408 11.38 11.53 25.65
N TYR A 409 10.21 11.34 25.02
CA TYR A 409 9.26 12.37 24.61
C TYR A 409 7.83 11.80 24.62
N PRO A 410 6.79 12.63 24.83
CA PRO A 410 5.42 12.15 24.83
C PRO A 410 4.90 11.95 23.41
N VAL A 411 4.27 10.81 23.15
CA VAL A 411 3.45 10.55 21.96
C VAL A 411 2.00 10.71 22.34
N ARG A 412 1.26 11.54 21.60
CA ARG A 412 -0.15 11.83 21.85
C ARG A 412 -0.94 11.79 20.55
N ASP A 413 -2.11 11.16 20.60
CA ASP A 413 -3.07 11.10 19.49
C ASP A 413 -2.49 10.59 18.15
N LEU A 414 -1.59 9.61 18.21
CA LEU A 414 -1.01 8.98 17.02
C LEU A 414 -2.02 8.01 16.40
N ASP A 415 -2.53 8.31 15.21
CA ASP A 415 -3.44 7.42 14.47
C ASP A 415 -2.65 6.57 13.46
N PHE A 416 -2.83 5.24 13.50
CA PHE A 416 -2.34 4.31 12.48
C PHE A 416 -3.37 4.12 11.36
N VAL A 417 -4.65 4.05 11.73
CA VAL A 417 -5.78 3.84 10.81
C VAL A 417 -6.87 4.84 11.15
N LYS A 418 -7.42 5.47 10.12
CA LYS A 418 -8.52 6.43 10.25
C LYS A 418 -9.48 6.26 9.08
N THR A 419 -10.43 5.36 9.23
CA THR A 419 -11.57 5.14 8.32
C THR A 419 -12.88 5.48 9.03
N PRO A 420 -14.02 5.57 8.31
CA PRO A 420 -15.32 5.69 8.95
C PRO A 420 -15.67 4.51 9.87
N SER A 421 -15.16 3.30 9.57
CA SER A 421 -15.42 2.06 10.28
C SER A 421 -14.48 1.79 11.47
N LEU A 422 -13.28 2.37 11.44
CA LEU A 422 -12.23 2.14 12.43
C LEU A 422 -11.29 3.34 12.55
N ARG A 423 -11.14 3.82 13.79
CA ARG A 423 -10.00 4.65 14.19
C ARG A 423 -9.15 3.88 15.18
N MET A 424 -7.89 3.66 14.82
CA MET A 424 -6.93 2.93 15.64
C MET A 424 -5.64 3.70 15.79
N GLY A 425 -5.09 3.70 17.00
CA GLY A 425 -3.87 4.42 17.30
C GLY A 425 -3.38 4.27 18.72
N ILE A 426 -2.46 5.16 19.08
CA ILE A 426 -1.97 5.37 20.44
C ILE A 426 -2.52 6.73 20.91
N ALA A 427 -3.37 6.68 21.94
CA ALA A 427 -3.85 7.89 22.60
C ALA A 427 -2.72 8.59 23.34
N GLN A 428 -1.89 7.83 24.05
CA GLN A 428 -0.77 8.33 24.84
C GLN A 428 0.32 7.26 25.00
N ALA A 429 1.60 7.66 24.93
CA ALA A 429 2.74 6.84 25.33
C ALA A 429 3.96 7.73 25.65
N ASP A 430 4.95 7.17 26.34
CA ASP A 430 6.28 7.75 26.48
C ASP A 430 7.21 7.06 25.47
N ALA A 431 7.80 7.78 24.52
CA ALA A 431 8.62 7.20 23.46
C ALA A 431 10.09 7.58 23.59
N ASN A 432 10.98 6.69 23.16
CA ASN A 432 12.36 7.02 22.82
C ASN A 432 12.56 6.96 21.31
N LEU A 433 13.64 7.57 20.82
CA LEU A 433 14.00 7.54 19.41
C LEU A 433 15.52 7.47 19.28
N ASN A 434 16.02 6.55 18.46
CA ASN A 434 17.41 6.54 18.01
C ASN A 434 17.41 6.48 16.48
N LEU A 435 18.10 7.43 15.86
CA LEU A 435 18.28 7.53 14.43
C LEU A 435 19.76 7.58 14.11
N GLU A 436 20.18 6.74 13.18
CA GLU A 436 21.52 6.70 12.62
C GLU A 436 21.41 6.82 11.10
N TYR A 437 22.17 7.75 10.54
CA TYR A 437 22.32 7.93 9.11
C TYR A 437 23.81 7.94 8.79
N LEU A 438 24.17 7.14 7.78
CA LEU A 438 25.50 7.02 7.23
C LEU A 438 25.42 7.10 5.72
N ALA A 439 26.08 8.10 5.12
CA ALA A 439 26.29 8.16 3.68
C ALA A 439 27.77 7.90 3.38
N GLN A 440 28.04 6.85 2.63
CA GLN A 440 29.39 6.52 2.18
C GLN A 440 29.40 6.25 0.68
N LYS A 441 30.21 7.03 -0.06
CA LYS A 441 30.28 7.00 -1.52
C LYS A 441 28.89 7.29 -2.14
N ASP A 442 28.26 6.27 -2.73
CA ASP A 442 26.96 6.37 -3.42
C ASP A 442 25.83 5.64 -2.67
N ALA A 443 26.08 5.18 -1.45
CA ALA A 443 25.13 4.40 -0.66
C ALA A 443 24.82 5.07 0.67
N VAL A 444 23.56 4.93 1.10
CA VAL A 444 23.11 5.28 2.44
C VAL A 444 22.69 4.06 3.22
N ILE A 445 22.91 4.15 4.53
CA ILE A 445 22.33 3.28 5.55
C ILE A 445 21.60 4.19 6.53
N ILE A 446 20.33 3.88 6.77
CA ILE A 446 19.49 4.61 7.72
C ILE A 446 18.91 3.58 8.69
N ASN A 447 19.14 3.74 9.98
CA ASN A 447 18.51 2.95 11.02
C ASN A 447 17.72 3.87 11.93
N VAL A 448 16.45 3.57 12.15
CA VAL A 448 15.59 4.29 13.07
C VAL A 448 14.94 3.27 13.98
N SER A 449 15.03 3.48 15.29
CA SER A 449 14.37 2.66 16.29
C SER A 449 13.64 3.54 17.28
N SER A 450 12.44 3.12 17.68
CA SER A 450 11.64 3.77 18.69
C SER A 450 10.98 2.72 19.57
N THR A 451 10.99 2.95 20.88
CA THR A 451 10.24 2.16 21.86
C THR A 451 9.27 3.08 22.56
N LEU A 452 8.00 2.70 22.54
CA LEU A 452 6.91 3.40 23.19
C LEU A 452 6.51 2.59 24.42
N ASP A 453 6.63 3.18 25.60
CA ASP A 453 6.26 2.60 26.88
C ASP A 453 4.98 3.25 27.44
N LYS A 454 4.32 2.54 28.37
CA LYS A 454 3.05 2.95 28.97
C LYS A 454 1.98 3.26 27.92
N VAL A 455 1.92 2.42 26.89
CA VAL A 455 1.07 2.63 25.72
C VAL A 455 -0.41 2.55 26.12
N MET A 456 -1.13 3.63 25.85
CA MET A 456 -2.59 3.68 25.92
C MET A 456 -3.14 3.64 24.50
N TYR A 457 -3.71 2.50 24.12
CA TYR A 457 -4.31 2.32 22.80
C TYR A 457 -5.66 3.04 22.68
N ARG A 458 -5.97 3.45 21.46
CA ARG A 458 -7.30 3.91 21.04
C ARG A 458 -7.83 2.99 19.97
N VAL A 459 -9.05 2.49 20.19
CA VAL A 459 -9.81 1.70 19.22
C VAL A 459 -11.25 2.22 19.24
N ASP A 460 -11.56 3.09 18.28
CA ASP A 460 -12.92 3.59 18.07
C ASP A 460 -13.51 2.84 16.87
N THR A 461 -14.50 1.98 17.11
CA THR A 461 -15.23 1.24 16.07
C THR A 461 -16.65 0.94 16.55
N GLU A 462 -17.59 0.90 15.61
CA GLU A 462 -18.98 0.48 15.87
C GLU A 462 -19.13 -1.05 15.92
N SER A 463 -18.14 -1.81 15.41
CA SER A 463 -18.19 -3.26 15.39
C SER A 463 -17.67 -3.86 16.69
N GLU A 464 -18.55 -4.51 17.46
CA GLU A 464 -18.17 -5.23 18.69
C GLU A 464 -17.15 -6.34 18.42
N ALA A 465 -17.27 -7.02 17.27
CA ALA A 465 -16.33 -8.06 16.87
C ALA A 465 -14.91 -7.48 16.68
N LEU A 466 -14.77 -6.37 15.94
CA LEU A 466 -13.48 -5.70 15.77
C LEU A 466 -12.92 -5.20 17.08
N LYS A 467 -13.76 -4.59 17.91
CA LYS A 467 -13.35 -4.10 19.23
C LYS A 467 -12.75 -5.22 20.07
N LYS A 468 -13.43 -6.36 20.17
CA LYS A 468 -12.93 -7.52 20.90
C LYS A 468 -11.60 -8.03 20.35
N VAL A 469 -11.47 -8.15 19.03
CA VAL A 469 -10.23 -8.61 18.40
C VAL A 469 -9.07 -7.69 18.76
N PHE A 470 -9.25 -6.38 18.65
CA PHE A 470 -8.19 -5.44 18.96
C PHE A 470 -7.90 -5.36 20.46
N ASP A 471 -8.91 -5.36 21.32
CA ASP A 471 -8.72 -5.36 22.77
C ASP A 471 -7.90 -6.59 23.21
N GLU A 472 -8.23 -7.79 22.71
CA GLU A 472 -7.48 -9.03 23.00
C GLU A 472 -6.08 -9.06 22.37
N SER A 473 -5.93 -8.44 21.19
CA SER A 473 -4.63 -8.32 20.51
C SER A 473 -3.68 -7.41 21.28
N LEU A 474 -4.19 -6.26 21.73
CA LEU A 474 -3.42 -5.14 22.25
C LEU A 474 -3.22 -5.22 23.77
N ALA A 475 -4.11 -5.86 24.53
CA ALA A 475 -4.01 -5.95 26.00
C ALA A 475 -2.65 -6.45 26.53
N PRO A 476 -1.95 -7.41 25.89
CA PRO A 476 -0.63 -7.85 26.36
C PRO A 476 0.51 -6.87 26.09
N LEU A 477 0.30 -5.86 25.23
CA LEU A 477 1.35 -4.96 24.76
C LEU A 477 1.42 -3.72 25.65
N THR A 478 2.24 -3.74 26.70
CA THR A 478 2.52 -2.55 27.51
C THR A 478 3.60 -1.65 26.91
N SER A 479 4.37 -2.20 25.96
CA SER A 479 5.46 -1.53 25.24
C SER A 479 5.43 -1.92 23.75
N VAL A 480 5.62 -0.95 22.87
CA VAL A 480 5.64 -1.11 21.42
C VAL A 480 7.02 -0.75 20.90
N LYS A 481 7.68 -1.67 20.21
CA LYS A 481 8.94 -1.43 19.51
C LYS A 481 8.65 -1.24 18.02
N MET A 482 9.26 -0.22 17.43
CA MET A 482 9.19 0.09 16.01
C MET A 482 10.62 0.29 15.49
N ASP A 483 10.98 -0.43 14.45
CA ASP A 483 12.27 -0.28 13.78
C ASP A 483 12.05 -0.05 12.28
N ALA A 484 12.82 0.86 11.70
CA ALA A 484 12.89 1.08 10.26
C ALA A 484 14.35 1.11 9.83
N ASN A 485 14.69 0.31 8.83
CA ASN A 485 16.02 0.28 8.25
C ASN A 485 15.94 0.53 6.74
N ALA A 486 16.81 1.38 6.22
CA ALA A 486 16.93 1.68 4.81
C ALA A 486 18.36 1.47 4.32
N GLN A 487 18.50 0.84 3.15
CA GLN A 487 19.79 0.72 2.49
C GLN A 487 19.64 0.91 0.98
N GLY A 488 20.60 1.60 0.36
CA GLY A 488 20.65 1.71 -1.10
C GLY A 488 21.17 3.04 -1.58
N LYS A 489 20.87 3.37 -2.84
CA LYS A 489 21.23 4.66 -3.44
C LYS A 489 20.17 5.71 -3.15
N LEU A 490 20.59 6.94 -2.91
CA LEU A 490 19.68 8.08 -2.88
C LEU A 490 19.19 8.42 -4.29
N PRO A 491 17.96 8.96 -4.46
CA PRO A 491 17.01 9.38 -3.44
C PRO A 491 16.00 8.30 -3.01
N ALA A 492 16.22 7.02 -3.32
CA ALA A 492 15.23 5.96 -3.11
C ALA A 492 15.85 4.70 -2.49
N PRO A 493 16.27 4.75 -1.20
CA PRO A 493 16.75 3.57 -0.51
C PRO A 493 15.62 2.55 -0.33
N HIS A 494 15.98 1.27 -0.21
CA HIS A 494 15.02 0.22 0.09
C HIS A 494 14.73 0.18 1.58
N TRP A 495 13.46 0.34 1.96
CA TRP A 495 13.00 0.37 3.36
C TRP A 495 12.46 -0.98 3.80
N ASN A 496 12.77 -1.33 5.05
CA ASN A 496 12.17 -2.42 5.79
C ASN A 496 11.68 -1.87 7.14
N PHE A 497 10.46 -2.24 7.53
CA PHE A 497 9.82 -1.80 8.75
C PHE A 497 9.50 -3.03 9.59
N THR A 498 9.68 -2.97 10.90
CA THR A 498 9.29 -4.06 11.80
C THR A 498 8.67 -3.49 13.07
N SER A 499 7.68 -4.20 13.63
CA SER A 499 7.10 -3.84 14.91
C SER A 499 6.46 -5.05 15.60
N ASN A 500 6.63 -5.14 16.92
CA ASN A 500 5.91 -6.13 17.72
C ASN A 500 4.38 -5.92 17.71
N LEU A 501 3.94 -4.67 17.50
CA LEU A 501 2.53 -4.33 17.34
C LEU A 501 1.98 -4.88 16.02
N SER A 502 2.71 -4.70 14.92
CA SER A 502 2.30 -5.24 13.61
C SER A 502 2.27 -6.77 13.62
N ASP A 503 3.22 -7.42 14.28
CA ASP A 503 3.23 -8.89 14.43
C ASP A 503 2.00 -9.38 15.19
N ARG A 504 1.69 -8.73 16.31
CA ARG A 504 0.55 -9.10 17.16
C ARG A 504 -0.78 -8.88 16.45
N LEU A 505 -0.93 -7.76 15.74
CA LEU A 505 -2.11 -7.47 14.93
C LEU A 505 -2.25 -8.47 13.78
N LYS A 506 -1.16 -8.77 13.08
CA LYS A 506 -1.13 -9.75 11.99
C LYS A 506 -1.58 -11.13 12.47
N THR A 507 -1.01 -11.65 13.55
CA THR A 507 -1.41 -12.95 14.10
C THR A 507 -2.89 -12.99 14.48
N SER A 508 -3.37 -11.95 15.15
CA SER A 508 -4.74 -11.93 15.66
C SER A 508 -5.77 -11.76 14.53
N LEU A 509 -5.49 -10.89 13.55
CA LEU A 509 -6.31 -10.75 12.35
C LEU A 509 -6.29 -12.02 11.51
N GLN A 510 -5.14 -12.66 11.31
CA GLN A 510 -5.04 -13.94 10.60
C GLN A 510 -5.86 -15.04 11.28
N GLN A 511 -5.84 -15.10 12.62
CA GLN A 511 -6.62 -16.07 13.37
C GLN A 511 -8.13 -15.84 13.18
N VAL A 512 -8.60 -14.61 13.36
CA VAL A 512 -10.04 -14.27 13.27
C VAL A 512 -10.54 -14.42 11.85
N LEU A 513 -9.83 -13.83 10.88
CA LEU A 513 -10.20 -13.94 9.48
C LEU A 513 -10.05 -15.37 8.96
N GLY A 514 -9.06 -16.13 9.45
CA GLY A 514 -8.90 -17.54 9.13
C GLY A 514 -10.11 -18.37 9.57
N GLN A 515 -10.58 -18.16 10.81
CA GLN A 515 -11.79 -18.82 11.32
C GLN A 515 -13.03 -18.47 10.48
N GLU A 516 -13.26 -17.18 10.22
CA GLU A 516 -14.37 -16.71 9.37
C GLU A 516 -14.27 -17.27 7.94
N TYR A 517 -13.06 -17.37 7.39
CA TYR A 517 -12.79 -17.93 6.07
C TYR A 517 -13.09 -19.43 6.01
N ASP A 518 -12.71 -20.18 7.05
CA ASP A 518 -12.97 -21.61 7.16
C ASP A 518 -14.47 -21.90 7.30
N GLU A 519 -15.18 -21.14 8.14
CA GLU A 519 -16.64 -21.23 8.29
C GLU A 519 -17.36 -20.88 6.98
N PHE A 520 -16.96 -19.80 6.32
CA PHE A 520 -17.50 -19.39 5.03
C PHE A 520 -17.24 -20.44 3.94
N ASN A 521 -16.02 -20.99 3.85
CA ASN A 521 -15.70 -22.09 2.94
C ASN A 521 -16.50 -23.35 3.25
N GLY A 522 -16.73 -23.66 4.53
CA GLY A 522 -17.59 -24.76 4.95
C GLY A 522 -18.99 -24.63 4.37
N ARG A 523 -19.60 -23.43 4.49
CA ARG A 523 -20.92 -23.14 3.91
C ARG A 523 -20.93 -23.20 2.39
N ILE A 524 -19.90 -22.70 1.70
CA ILE A 524 -19.79 -22.84 0.23
C ILE A 524 -19.73 -24.32 -0.17
N LYS A 525 -18.90 -25.12 0.51
CA LYS A 525 -18.77 -26.57 0.24
C LYS A 525 -20.09 -27.30 0.45
N GLU A 526 -20.79 -26.99 1.53
CA GLU A 526 -22.09 -27.57 1.86
C GLU A 526 -23.15 -27.18 0.82
N ARG A 527 -23.23 -25.90 0.45
CA ARG A 527 -24.16 -25.44 -0.58
C ARG A 527 -23.86 -26.04 -1.96
N ALA A 528 -22.58 -26.13 -2.34
CA ALA A 528 -22.16 -26.79 -3.57
C ALA A 528 -22.53 -28.28 -3.56
N TYR A 529 -22.33 -28.97 -2.44
CA TYR A 529 -22.73 -30.37 -2.27
C TYR A 529 -24.24 -30.55 -2.45
N GLN A 530 -25.05 -29.75 -1.74
CA GLN A 530 -26.51 -29.79 -1.85
C GLN A 530 -26.97 -29.61 -3.30
N ARG A 531 -26.41 -28.62 -4.00
CA ARG A 531 -26.68 -28.36 -5.42
C ARG A 531 -26.42 -29.56 -6.31
N VAL A 532 -25.25 -30.18 -6.15
CA VAL A 532 -24.85 -31.35 -6.94
C VAL A 532 -25.74 -32.55 -6.65
N VAL A 533 -26.10 -32.78 -5.38
CA VAL A 533 -27.00 -33.86 -4.96
C VAL A 533 -28.42 -33.63 -5.51
N GLU A 534 -28.95 -32.41 -5.42
CA GLU A 534 -30.25 -32.05 -5.99
C GLU A 534 -30.28 -32.26 -7.51
N ALA A 535 -29.23 -31.80 -8.21
CA ALA A 535 -29.08 -31.99 -9.65
C ALA A 535 -29.06 -33.47 -10.03
N ARG A 536 -28.22 -34.26 -9.37
CA ARG A 536 -28.10 -35.71 -9.58
C ARG A 536 -29.43 -36.41 -9.34
N LYS A 537 -30.04 -36.21 -8.18
CA LYS A 537 -31.29 -36.89 -7.80
C LYS A 537 -32.42 -36.59 -8.77
N SER A 538 -32.51 -35.34 -9.25
CA SER A 538 -33.53 -34.95 -10.24
C SER A 538 -33.36 -35.68 -11.58
N LEU A 539 -32.13 -35.83 -12.07
CA LEU A 539 -31.83 -36.54 -13.32
C LEU A 539 -31.97 -38.05 -13.16
N GLU A 540 -31.46 -38.63 -12.07
CA GLU A 540 -31.53 -40.05 -11.77
C GLU A 540 -32.99 -40.52 -11.65
N THR A 541 -33.82 -39.78 -10.92
CA THR A 541 -35.26 -40.07 -10.80
C THR A 541 -35.96 -40.03 -12.16
N SER A 542 -35.67 -39.01 -12.97
CA SER A 542 -36.27 -38.85 -14.30
C SER A 542 -35.86 -39.98 -15.24
N LEU A 543 -34.58 -40.38 -15.21
CA LEU A 543 -34.04 -41.46 -16.04
C LEU A 543 -34.63 -42.83 -15.70
N VAL A 544 -34.66 -43.18 -14.42
CA VAL A 544 -35.23 -44.44 -13.96
C VAL A 544 -36.71 -44.51 -14.34
N THR A 545 -37.48 -43.46 -14.02
CA THR A 545 -38.93 -43.42 -14.31
C THR A 545 -39.23 -43.57 -15.80
N GLU A 546 -38.53 -42.83 -16.67
CA GLU A 546 -38.77 -42.88 -18.12
C GLU A 546 -38.29 -44.19 -18.75
N SER A 547 -37.14 -44.73 -18.30
CA SER A 547 -36.63 -46.00 -18.81
C SER A 547 -37.50 -47.19 -18.40
N GLU A 548 -38.00 -47.21 -17.16
CA GLU A 548 -38.95 -48.22 -16.68
C GLU A 548 -40.28 -48.16 -17.44
N ALA A 549 -40.80 -46.96 -17.71
CA ALA A 549 -42.02 -46.78 -18.49
C ALA A 549 -41.88 -47.34 -19.92
N ILE A 550 -40.72 -47.13 -20.56
CA ILE A 550 -40.44 -47.68 -21.90
C ILE A 550 -40.29 -49.21 -21.85
N GLN A 551 -39.57 -49.74 -20.85
CA GLN A 551 -39.40 -51.19 -20.68
C GLN A 551 -40.73 -51.90 -20.42
N LEU A 552 -41.62 -51.29 -19.64
CA LEU A 552 -42.96 -51.82 -19.40
C LEU A 552 -43.76 -51.90 -20.71
N ARG A 553 -43.74 -50.82 -21.52
CA ARG A 553 -44.41 -50.83 -22.83
C ARG A 553 -43.82 -51.89 -23.78
N ILE A 554 -42.49 -52.09 -23.77
CA ILE A 554 -41.85 -53.15 -24.55
C ILE A 554 -42.33 -54.54 -24.08
N ALA A 555 -42.41 -54.77 -22.77
CA ALA A 555 -42.86 -56.03 -22.20
C ALA A 555 -44.32 -56.34 -22.53
N GLU A 556 -45.20 -55.33 -22.43
CA GLU A 556 -46.60 -55.42 -22.84
C GLU A 556 -46.73 -55.82 -24.31
N GLU A 557 -45.97 -55.18 -25.19
CA GLU A 557 -46.01 -55.47 -26.62
C GLU A 557 -45.47 -56.85 -26.95
N LYS A 558 -44.37 -57.28 -26.30
CA LYS A 558 -43.83 -58.64 -26.43
C LYS A 558 -44.87 -59.71 -26.04
N GLU A 559 -45.62 -59.51 -24.96
CA GLU A 559 -46.66 -60.46 -24.55
C GLU A 559 -47.83 -60.48 -25.54
N LYS A 560 -48.23 -59.34 -26.14
CA LYS A 560 -49.22 -59.32 -27.23
C LYS A 560 -48.75 -60.13 -28.44
N LEU A 561 -47.51 -59.92 -28.91
CA LEU A 561 -46.95 -60.66 -30.04
C LEU A 561 -46.86 -62.17 -29.77
N LYS A 562 -46.52 -62.55 -28.53
CA LYS A 562 -46.48 -63.96 -28.09
C LYS A 562 -47.88 -64.59 -28.09
N GLY A 563 -48.89 -63.87 -27.63
CA GLY A 563 -50.30 -64.27 -27.69
C GLY A 563 -50.75 -64.53 -29.13
N LEU A 564 -50.49 -63.58 -30.03
CA LEU A 564 -50.77 -63.72 -31.47
C LEU A 564 -50.04 -64.93 -32.07
N THR A 565 -48.75 -65.09 -31.77
CA THR A 565 -47.96 -66.23 -32.26
C THR A 565 -48.55 -67.57 -31.82
N ALA A 566 -49.06 -67.66 -30.58
CA ALA A 566 -49.70 -68.86 -30.07
C ALA A 566 -51.05 -69.15 -30.76
N GLU A 567 -51.85 -68.11 -31.01
CA GLU A 567 -53.12 -68.20 -31.74
C GLU A 567 -52.90 -68.76 -33.16
N TYR A 568 -51.92 -68.23 -33.89
CA TYR A 568 -51.57 -68.71 -35.24
C TYR A 568 -50.94 -70.11 -35.25
N LYS A 569 -50.20 -70.50 -34.21
CA LYS A 569 -49.71 -71.89 -34.07
C LYS A 569 -50.84 -72.88 -33.76
N ALA A 570 -51.89 -72.44 -33.07
CA ALA A 570 -53.04 -73.26 -32.73
C ALA A 570 -54.01 -73.45 -33.90
N SER A 571 -54.23 -72.43 -34.72
CA SER A 571 -55.07 -72.53 -35.94
C SER A 571 -54.54 -73.56 -36.94
N LYS A 572 -53.23 -73.81 -36.96
CA LYS A 572 -52.58 -74.87 -37.75
C LYS A 572 -52.93 -76.31 -37.30
N LYS A 573 -53.41 -76.54 -36.07
CA LYS A 573 -53.75 -77.88 -35.55
C LYS A 573 -55.17 -78.34 -35.86
N ILE A 574 -56.01 -77.48 -36.45
CA ILE A 574 -57.46 -77.72 -36.60
C ILE A 574 -57.83 -78.17 -38.03
N ASN A 575 -56.91 -78.12 -39.00
CA ASN A 575 -57.10 -78.62 -40.35
C ASN A 575 -56.33 -79.92 -40.64
#